data_AF-A0A9P6J3F8-F1
#
_entry.id   AF-A0A9P6J3F8-F1
#
_cell.length_a   1.000
_cell.length_b   1.000
_cell.length_c   1.000
_cell.angle_alpha   90.00
_cell.angle_beta   90.00
_cell.angle_gamma   90.00
#
_symmetry.space_group_name_H-M   'P 1'
#
loop_
_entity.id
_entity.type
_entity.pdbx_description
1 polymer ?
#
loop_
_entity_poly.entity_id
_entity_poly.type
_entity_poly.pdbx_seq_one_letter_code
_entity_poly.pdbx_strand_id
1 'polypeptide(L)'
;MTHDPSENSHPPTIVIMNADPSEHSQSGASTQFAGHPLAPNPASPPGKLTGEKEMPKSGPINRMKNAPKDAIPISKTPRRQRSSRFHVTERVTLERLQALDEVAHIDRQELFLKKLGQCAVVFDFNDASSELIGKEIKRQALTEILDYITNNRGVITEPVYPEVVNMFATNLFRTIPPQVNPTGEAYDPEEDEPVLELAWPHLQIVYEFFLRFIESPDFNTNMAKKFIDHHFILQLLELFDSEDPRERDFLKTTLHRIYGKFLNLRAFIRRSINNVFFQFIYEKERHNGIAELLEILGSIINGFALPLKEEHKTFLTKVLLPLHKARSLTLYHPQLAYCVVQFLEKDPALTEEVVHGLLRFWPKVNSPKEVMFLNEIEEILDVIEPSEFVKIEGPLFTQIARCVSSSHFQVAERALYYWNNEYIVNLIHDNANEILPIVFQSLYKNSKTHWNRTIHGLVFNALKLFMDATPKLFDECTNHYRQARQNDRKRIQDREEVWQRLENQAAENYANLSAHGAVSIPLPPHTEPVHDPTESFEQGEIVDEPETDLGDNVGGADQDIYSGDLQTFENSGPVFHQFRRKSIIPVDETVLDELSRHRSLEEVLDMQRSSSSSENE
;
A
#
# COMPACT_ATOMS: atom_id res chain seq x y z
N MET A 1 28.00 42.08 37.69
CA MET A 1 26.92 42.15 38.69
C MET A 1 25.75 41.34 38.12
N THR A 2 25.79 40.01 38.09
CA THR A 2 25.47 39.05 39.18
C THR A 2 24.17 39.40 39.91
N HIS A 3 23.07 38.74 39.54
CA HIS A 3 22.46 37.71 40.39
C HIS A 3 21.14 37.18 39.78
N ASP A 4 21.11 35.87 39.59
CA ASP A 4 19.91 35.03 39.81
C ASP A 4 19.74 34.86 41.34
N PRO A 5 18.52 34.62 41.86
CA PRO A 5 18.14 33.22 42.06
C PRO A 5 16.64 32.86 41.94
N SER A 6 16.48 31.57 41.61
CA SER A 6 15.32 30.68 41.76
C SER A 6 14.61 30.68 43.12
N GLU A 7 13.27 30.53 43.11
CA GLU A 7 12.54 29.53 43.92
C GLU A 7 11.04 29.41 43.59
N ASN A 8 10.61 28.15 43.41
CA ASN A 8 9.32 27.53 43.77
C ASN A 8 7.98 28.03 43.20
N SER A 9 7.46 27.35 42.17
CA SER A 9 6.01 27.21 41.94
C SER A 9 5.65 25.80 41.44
N HIS A 10 5.03 24.99 42.30
CA HIS A 10 4.41 23.72 41.93
C HIS A 10 3.17 23.95 41.05
N PRO A 11 2.96 23.16 39.98
CA PRO A 11 1.67 23.11 39.27
C PRO A 11 0.68 22.16 39.97
N PRO A 12 -0.65 22.36 39.80
CA PRO A 12 -1.68 21.68 40.58
C PRO A 12 -1.91 20.23 40.13
N THR A 13 -2.16 19.36 41.11
CA THR A 13 -2.55 17.96 40.96
C THR A 13 -3.94 17.84 40.35
N ILE A 14 -4.04 17.22 39.17
CA ILE A 14 -5.31 16.81 38.55
C ILE A 14 -5.69 15.45 39.12
N VAL A 15 -6.80 15.40 39.86
CA VAL A 15 -7.40 14.17 40.39
C VAL A 15 -8.33 13.60 39.32
N ILE A 16 -7.98 12.43 38.77
CA ILE A 16 -8.86 11.66 37.88
C ILE A 16 -9.60 10.63 38.77
N MET A 17 -10.90 10.85 38.97
CA MET A 17 -11.79 9.87 39.62
C MET A 17 -12.23 8.83 38.59
N ASN A 18 -11.89 7.56 38.82
CA ASN A 18 -12.45 6.43 38.10
C ASN A 18 -13.88 6.16 38.60
N ALA A 19 -14.83 6.09 37.67
CA ALA A 19 -16.19 5.67 37.93
C ALA A 19 -16.32 4.16 37.73
N ASP A 20 -16.77 3.44 38.75
CA ASP A 20 -17.15 2.02 38.67
C ASP A 20 -18.67 1.90 38.42
N PRO A 21 -19.14 0.86 37.71
CA PRO A 21 -20.53 0.75 37.27
C PRO A 21 -21.32 -0.20 38.16
N SER A 22 -22.41 0.26 38.78
CA SER A 22 -23.57 -0.60 39.11
C SER A 22 -24.73 0.17 39.77
N GLU A 23 -25.94 -0.30 39.45
CA GLU A 23 -27.24 -0.12 40.12
C GLU A 23 -28.24 0.96 39.64
N HIS A 24 -29.13 0.47 38.76
CA HIS A 24 -30.58 0.68 38.65
C HIS A 24 -31.33 1.69 39.55
N SER A 25 -32.20 2.51 38.93
CA SER A 25 -33.68 2.52 39.14
C SER A 25 -34.36 3.63 38.31
N GLN A 26 -35.15 3.26 37.30
CA GLN A 26 -36.63 3.38 37.24
C GLN A 26 -37.26 4.79 37.37
N SER A 27 -37.75 5.30 36.24
CA SER A 27 -39.12 5.83 36.04
C SER A 27 -39.34 5.92 34.51
N GLY A 28 -40.45 5.55 33.87
CA GLY A 28 -41.80 5.27 34.33
C GLY A 28 -42.79 6.24 33.68
N ALA A 29 -43.16 6.03 32.40
CA ALA A 29 -44.39 6.58 31.82
C ALA A 29 -44.85 5.76 30.61
N SER A 30 -46.09 5.32 30.68
CA SER A 30 -46.75 4.24 29.95
C SER A 30 -47.93 4.74 29.10
N THR A 31 -48.18 4.10 27.95
CA THR A 31 -49.50 3.91 27.30
C THR A 31 -49.33 2.83 26.20
N GLN A 32 -49.75 1.57 26.38
CA GLN A 32 -51.07 0.97 26.07
C GLN A 32 -51.44 1.08 24.56
N PHE A 33 -51.89 0.08 23.79
CA PHE A 33 -52.75 -1.09 24.07
C PHE A 33 -52.76 -2.09 22.86
N ALA A 34 -53.02 -3.39 23.15
CA ALA A 34 -53.69 -4.46 22.35
C ALA A 34 -53.18 -4.81 20.92
N GLY A 35 -53.22 -6.04 20.39
CA GLY A 35 -53.82 -7.33 20.72
C GLY A 35 -53.92 -8.15 19.42
N HIS A 36 -53.49 -9.42 19.43
CA HIS A 36 -53.50 -10.42 18.31
C HIS A 36 -54.90 -10.63 17.67
N PRO A 37 -55.09 -11.23 16.45
CA PRO A 37 -54.66 -12.63 16.13
C PRO A 37 -54.39 -13.01 14.64
N LEU A 38 -54.15 -14.32 14.43
CA LEU A 38 -53.65 -15.08 13.25
C LEU A 38 -54.62 -15.30 12.04
N ALA A 39 -54.00 -15.44 10.84
CA ALA A 39 -54.27 -16.32 9.65
C ALA A 39 -55.64 -16.22 8.91
N PRO A 40 -55.79 -16.55 7.59
CA PRO A 40 -55.13 -17.64 6.83
C PRO A 40 -54.77 -17.42 5.33
N ASN A 41 -54.04 -18.39 4.76
CA ASN A 41 -53.71 -18.58 3.32
C ASN A 41 -54.93 -18.80 2.40
N PRO A 42 -54.78 -18.56 1.08
CA PRO A 42 -55.15 -19.58 0.08
C PRO A 42 -54.12 -19.70 -1.07
N ALA A 43 -53.61 -20.90 -1.34
CA ALA A 43 -54.02 -21.81 -2.45
C ALA A 43 -53.44 -21.46 -3.84
N SER A 44 -52.44 -22.24 -4.28
CA SER A 44 -52.07 -22.48 -5.69
C SER A 44 -52.95 -23.60 -6.28
N PRO A 45 -53.13 -23.79 -7.61
CA PRO A 45 -52.17 -24.56 -8.47
C PRO A 45 -52.32 -24.25 -10.01
N PRO A 46 -51.92 -25.09 -11.04
CA PRO A 46 -50.94 -26.21 -11.17
C PRO A 46 -50.01 -26.23 -12.44
N GLY A 47 -48.91 -27.02 -12.37
CA GLY A 47 -48.39 -27.95 -13.44
C GLY A 47 -47.29 -27.46 -14.41
N LYS A 48 -46.23 -28.19 -14.83
CA LYS A 48 -45.78 -29.61 -14.77
C LYS A 48 -44.23 -29.69 -15.01
N LEU A 49 -43.47 -30.47 -14.19
CA LEU A 49 -42.65 -31.70 -14.45
C LEU A 49 -41.61 -31.64 -15.60
N THR A 50 -40.31 -31.90 -15.39
CA THR A 50 -39.62 -33.23 -15.32
C THR A 50 -38.30 -33.17 -14.49
N GLY A 51 -37.99 -34.07 -13.51
CA GLY A 51 -37.17 -35.31 -13.61
C GLY A 51 -35.65 -35.01 -13.76
N GLU A 52 -34.64 -35.46 -12.98
CA GLU A 52 -34.34 -36.68 -12.18
C GLU A 52 -33.19 -36.34 -11.16
N LYS A 53 -33.29 -36.65 -9.85
CA LYS A 53 -32.77 -37.83 -9.09
C LYS A 53 -31.41 -37.59 -8.36
N GLU A 54 -31.47 -37.25 -7.06
CA GLU A 54 -30.32 -37.27 -6.13
C GLU A 54 -30.41 -38.45 -5.15
N MET A 55 -29.29 -39.16 -4.94
CA MET A 55 -29.11 -40.19 -3.89
C MET A 55 -28.54 -39.56 -2.62
N PRO A 56 -28.97 -39.98 -1.40
CA PRO A 56 -28.40 -39.48 -0.15
C PRO A 56 -27.22 -40.36 0.29
N LYS A 57 -26.13 -39.74 0.79
CA LYS A 57 -25.13 -40.45 1.59
C LYS A 57 -24.99 -39.79 2.96
N SER A 58 -25.57 -40.47 3.94
CA SER A 58 -25.41 -40.30 5.37
C SER A 58 -24.01 -40.75 5.84
N GLY A 59 -23.39 -39.96 6.72
CA GLY A 59 -22.17 -40.31 7.47
C GLY A 59 -22.04 -39.50 8.78
N PRO A 60 -21.32 -39.98 9.80
CA PRO A 60 -21.71 -39.78 11.20
C PRO A 60 -20.86 -38.72 11.92
N ILE A 61 -21.18 -37.42 11.78
CA ILE A 61 -20.66 -36.37 12.69
C ILE A 61 -21.77 -35.37 13.03
N ASN A 62 -22.86 -35.88 13.62
CA ASN A 62 -23.92 -35.04 14.17
C ASN A 62 -23.93 -35.10 15.69
N ARG A 63 -22.78 -34.78 16.29
CA ARG A 63 -22.64 -34.66 17.76
C ARG A 63 -21.68 -33.54 18.14
N MET A 64 -22.09 -32.30 17.87
CA MET A 64 -21.68 -31.09 18.60
C MET A 64 -22.56 -29.93 18.10
N LYS A 65 -23.85 -29.98 18.43
CA LYS A 65 -24.69 -28.78 18.48
C LYS A 65 -24.50 -28.21 19.88
N ASN A 66 -23.90 -27.01 19.97
CA ASN A 66 -23.90 -26.05 21.09
C ASN A 66 -22.51 -25.49 21.46
N ALA A 67 -21.76 -24.99 20.48
CA ALA A 67 -20.77 -23.94 20.73
C ALA A 67 -21.25 -22.66 20.01
N PRO A 68 -21.24 -21.47 20.67
CA PRO A 68 -21.59 -20.23 20.00
C PRO A 68 -20.45 -19.89 19.05
N LYS A 69 -20.68 -20.07 17.74
CA LYS A 69 -19.80 -19.49 16.72
C LYS A 69 -20.20 -18.03 16.59
N ASP A 70 -19.36 -17.13 17.08
CA ASP A 70 -19.34 -15.73 16.67
C ASP A 70 -18.95 -15.67 15.18
N ALA A 71 -19.91 -15.99 14.32
CA ALA A 71 -19.80 -15.74 12.90
C ALA A 71 -20.15 -14.27 12.69
N ILE A 72 -19.13 -13.45 12.42
CA ILE A 72 -19.30 -12.12 11.83
C ILE A 72 -20.27 -12.29 10.65
N PRO A 73 -21.37 -11.50 10.58
CA PRO A 73 -22.31 -11.63 9.49
C PRO A 73 -21.56 -11.38 8.18
N ILE A 74 -21.45 -12.40 7.32
CA ILE A 74 -21.01 -12.21 5.94
C ILE A 74 -22.10 -11.38 5.27
N SER A 75 -21.91 -10.05 5.30
CA SER A 75 -22.66 -9.13 4.48
C SER A 75 -22.55 -9.63 3.05
N LYS A 76 -23.68 -10.02 2.45
CA LYS A 76 -23.75 -10.30 1.02
C LYS A 76 -23.11 -9.11 0.31
N THR A 77 -22.05 -9.36 -0.45
CA THR A 77 -21.42 -8.32 -1.26
C THR A 77 -22.52 -7.64 -2.08
N PRO A 78 -22.68 -6.32 -1.98
CA PRO A 78 -23.69 -5.63 -2.76
C PRO A 78 -23.45 -5.94 -4.23
N ARG A 79 -24.53 -6.21 -4.98
CA ARG A 79 -24.46 -6.52 -6.41
C ARG A 79 -23.67 -5.40 -7.11
N ARG A 80 -22.46 -5.71 -7.60
CA ARG A 80 -21.54 -4.75 -8.22
C ARG A 80 -22.31 -3.85 -9.20
N GLN A 81 -22.25 -2.54 -8.97
CA GLN A 81 -22.85 -1.55 -9.87
C GLN A 81 -22.00 -1.47 -11.13
N ARG A 82 -22.66 -1.13 -12.23
CA ARG A 82 -22.12 -1.18 -13.59
C ARG A 82 -21.26 0.06 -13.84
N SER A 83 -20.31 -0.03 -14.76
CA SER A 83 -19.31 1.01 -15.09
C SER A 83 -19.88 2.29 -15.73
N SER A 84 -21.05 2.25 -16.38
CA SER A 84 -21.70 3.45 -16.95
C SER A 84 -23.18 3.63 -16.60
N ARG A 85 -23.56 4.89 -16.39
CA ARG A 85 -24.97 5.37 -16.36
C ARG A 85 -25.31 6.17 -17.61
N PHE A 86 -25.18 5.56 -18.79
CA PHE A 86 -25.74 6.18 -20.00
C PHE A 86 -27.26 6.07 -19.95
N HIS A 87 -27.94 7.20 -19.79
CA HIS A 87 -29.39 7.29 -19.97
C HIS A 87 -29.67 7.59 -21.45
N VAL A 88 -29.87 6.56 -22.26
CA VAL A 88 -30.29 6.73 -23.65
C VAL A 88 -31.72 7.27 -23.66
N THR A 89 -31.87 8.56 -23.97
CA THR A 89 -33.16 9.27 -23.95
C THR A 89 -34.00 9.04 -25.19
N GLU A 90 -33.39 8.69 -26.33
CA GLU A 90 -34.09 8.59 -27.62
C GLU A 90 -33.55 7.42 -28.47
N ARG A 91 -34.46 6.53 -28.92
CA ARG A 91 -34.11 5.42 -29.83
C ARG A 91 -34.06 5.94 -31.26
N VAL A 92 -32.85 6.12 -31.78
CA VAL A 92 -32.63 6.60 -33.16
C VAL A 92 -32.24 5.41 -34.03
N THR A 93 -33.05 5.10 -35.04
CA THR A 93 -32.70 4.10 -36.06
C THR A 93 -31.67 4.69 -37.01
N LEU A 94 -30.45 4.17 -36.98
CA LEU A 94 -29.39 4.60 -37.88
C LEU A 94 -29.54 3.96 -39.27
N GLU A 95 -29.47 4.79 -40.30
CA GLU A 95 -29.34 4.34 -41.68
C GLU A 95 -27.86 4.21 -42.06
N ARG A 96 -27.52 3.20 -42.86
CA ARG A 96 -26.14 3.00 -43.32
C ARG A 96 -25.79 4.03 -44.39
N LEU A 97 -24.93 4.98 -44.05
CA LEU A 97 -24.39 5.95 -45.00
C LEU A 97 -23.40 5.30 -45.98
N GLN A 98 -23.26 5.88 -47.18
CA GLN A 98 -22.29 5.45 -48.19
C GLN A 98 -20.85 5.48 -47.65
N ALA A 99 -19.96 4.69 -48.25
CA ALA A 99 -18.55 4.66 -47.87
C ALA A 99 -17.79 5.87 -48.46
N LEU A 100 -16.83 6.42 -47.71
CA LEU A 100 -16.06 7.62 -48.04
C LEU A 100 -15.18 7.44 -49.28
N ASP A 101 -14.76 6.21 -49.57
CA ASP A 101 -13.97 5.84 -50.74
C ASP A 101 -14.81 5.80 -52.03
N GLU A 102 -16.08 5.41 -51.93
CA GLU A 102 -17.04 5.35 -53.04
C GLU A 102 -17.52 6.72 -53.53
N VAL A 103 -17.31 7.77 -52.73
CA VAL A 103 -17.81 9.13 -53.01
C VAL A 103 -16.72 10.03 -53.59
N ALA A 104 -17.12 10.93 -54.50
CA ALA A 104 -16.23 11.92 -55.12
C ALA A 104 -15.58 12.83 -54.07
N HIS A 105 -14.32 13.23 -54.30
CA HIS A 105 -13.52 13.97 -53.32
C HIS A 105 -14.17 15.27 -52.82
N ILE A 106 -15.01 15.92 -53.64
CA ILE A 106 -15.74 17.16 -53.29
C ILE A 106 -16.80 16.89 -52.20
N ASP A 107 -17.48 15.76 -52.26
CA ASP A 107 -18.59 15.44 -51.36
C ASP A 107 -18.13 14.71 -50.09
N ARG A 108 -16.87 14.23 -50.06
CA ARG A 108 -16.28 13.50 -48.93
C ARG A 108 -16.30 14.31 -47.63
N GLN A 109 -16.06 15.62 -47.68
CA GLN A 109 -16.06 16.46 -46.48
C GLN A 109 -17.46 16.57 -45.86
N GLU A 110 -18.50 16.73 -46.68
CA GLU A 110 -19.88 16.79 -46.20
C GLU A 110 -20.33 15.43 -45.64
N LEU A 111 -19.98 14.33 -46.32
CA LEU A 111 -20.26 12.98 -45.84
C LEU A 111 -19.52 12.67 -44.52
N PHE A 112 -18.29 13.14 -44.37
CA PHE A 112 -17.52 13.00 -43.14
C PHE A 112 -18.22 13.69 -41.95
N LEU A 113 -18.71 14.92 -42.14
CA LEU A 113 -19.49 15.63 -41.11
C LEU A 113 -20.79 14.87 -40.77
N LYS A 114 -21.51 14.32 -41.76
CA LYS A 114 -22.70 13.49 -41.52
C LYS A 114 -22.37 12.23 -40.73
N LYS A 115 -21.25 11.56 -41.02
CA LYS A 115 -20.78 10.38 -40.27
C LYS A 115 -20.39 10.75 -38.82
N LEU A 116 -19.77 11.90 -38.59
CA LEU A 116 -19.48 12.39 -37.23
C LEU A 116 -20.77 12.58 -36.41
N GLY A 117 -21.78 13.22 -37.00
CA GLY A 117 -23.11 13.37 -36.38
C GLY A 117 -23.77 12.01 -36.09
N GLN A 118 -23.67 11.05 -37.02
CA GLN A 118 -24.15 9.68 -36.80
C GLN A 118 -23.44 8.99 -35.63
N CYS A 119 -22.13 9.20 -35.48
CA CYS A 119 -21.34 8.62 -34.40
C CYS A 119 -21.63 9.25 -33.03
N ALA A 120 -22.28 10.41 -32.97
CA ALA A 120 -22.71 11.04 -31.71
C ALA A 120 -23.92 10.33 -31.07
N VAL A 121 -24.66 9.48 -31.80
CA VAL A 121 -25.78 8.70 -31.25
C VAL A 121 -25.27 7.63 -30.28
N VAL A 122 -25.69 7.67 -29.02
CA VAL A 122 -25.27 6.74 -27.97
C VAL A 122 -26.21 5.52 -27.93
N PHE A 123 -25.65 4.32 -27.85
CA PHE A 123 -26.39 3.08 -27.70
C PHE A 123 -26.24 2.50 -26.30
N ASP A 124 -27.28 1.83 -25.81
CA ASP A 124 -27.23 1.12 -24.54
C ASP A 124 -26.60 -0.27 -24.71
N PHE A 125 -25.47 -0.50 -24.04
CA PHE A 125 -24.77 -1.80 -24.03
C PHE A 125 -25.13 -2.67 -22.82
N ASN A 126 -26.03 -2.22 -21.93
CA ASN A 126 -26.53 -3.05 -20.84
C ASN A 126 -27.28 -4.29 -21.33
N ASP A 127 -27.96 -4.18 -22.47
CA ASP A 127 -28.48 -5.31 -23.24
C ASP A 127 -27.63 -5.47 -24.50
N ALA A 128 -26.73 -6.45 -24.51
CA ALA A 128 -25.88 -6.71 -25.66
C ALA A 128 -26.68 -7.12 -26.91
N SER A 129 -27.89 -7.65 -26.73
CA SER A 129 -28.73 -8.16 -27.82
C SER A 129 -29.66 -7.10 -28.43
N SER A 130 -29.82 -5.95 -27.77
CA SER A 130 -30.61 -4.84 -28.31
C SER A 130 -29.85 -4.08 -29.38
N GLU A 131 -30.59 -3.56 -30.38
CA GLU A 131 -30.08 -2.58 -31.35
C GLU A 131 -28.79 -3.00 -32.08
N LEU A 132 -28.58 -4.31 -32.28
CA LEU A 132 -27.36 -4.88 -32.91
C LEU A 132 -27.02 -4.23 -34.24
N ILE A 133 -28.03 -3.97 -35.08
CA ILE A 133 -27.85 -3.35 -36.39
C ILE A 133 -27.34 -1.91 -36.23
N GLY A 134 -27.95 -1.12 -35.35
CA GLY A 134 -27.51 0.26 -35.09
C GLY A 134 -26.11 0.32 -34.48
N LYS A 135 -25.81 -0.58 -33.53
CA LYS A 135 -24.49 -0.73 -32.92
C LYS A 135 -23.42 -1.06 -33.95
N GLU A 136 -23.70 -1.99 -34.88
CA GLU A 136 -22.75 -2.37 -35.93
C GLU A 136 -22.57 -1.26 -36.98
N ILE A 137 -23.66 -0.57 -37.37
CA ILE A 137 -23.57 0.60 -38.28
C ILE A 137 -22.67 1.67 -37.67
N LYS A 138 -22.86 2.01 -36.39
CA LYS A 138 -22.01 2.98 -35.70
C LYS A 138 -20.56 2.50 -35.60
N ARG A 139 -20.34 1.23 -35.27
CA ARG A 139 -18.98 0.66 -35.20
C ARG A 139 -18.25 0.80 -36.54
N GLN A 140 -18.91 0.44 -37.64
CA GLN A 140 -18.35 0.58 -38.99
C GLN A 140 -18.08 2.05 -39.34
N ALA A 141 -19.03 2.95 -39.05
CA ALA A 141 -18.85 4.38 -39.29
C ALA A 141 -17.67 4.96 -38.50
N LEU A 142 -17.51 4.58 -37.22
CA LEU A 142 -16.38 4.97 -36.37
C LEU A 142 -15.04 4.47 -36.92
N THR A 143 -14.96 3.22 -37.36
CA THR A 143 -13.74 2.66 -37.98
C THR A 143 -13.40 3.41 -39.27
N GLU A 144 -14.40 3.69 -40.09
CA GLU A 144 -14.20 4.38 -41.38
C GLU A 144 -13.72 5.83 -41.21
N ILE A 145 -14.27 6.59 -40.25
CA ILE A 145 -13.79 7.96 -39.97
C ILE A 145 -12.38 7.96 -39.39
N LEU A 146 -12.01 6.93 -38.62
CA LEU A 146 -10.66 6.73 -38.09
C LEU A 146 -9.66 6.43 -39.21
N ASP A 147 -10.00 5.52 -40.11
CA ASP A 147 -9.16 5.21 -41.28
C ASP A 147 -9.03 6.42 -42.19
N TYR A 148 -10.11 7.19 -42.37
CA TYR A 148 -10.11 8.37 -43.21
C TYR A 148 -9.18 9.47 -42.69
N ILE A 149 -9.21 9.79 -41.39
CA ILE A 149 -8.34 10.82 -40.80
C ILE A 149 -6.88 10.39 -40.71
N THR A 150 -6.63 9.08 -40.57
CA THR A 150 -5.28 8.53 -40.43
C THR A 150 -4.56 8.49 -41.79
N ASN A 151 -5.27 8.13 -42.85
CA ASN A 151 -4.66 7.88 -44.16
C ASN A 151 -4.68 9.09 -45.12
N ASN A 152 -5.46 10.14 -44.82
CA ASN A 152 -5.60 11.30 -45.72
C ASN A 152 -5.13 12.59 -45.03
N ARG A 153 -4.49 13.48 -45.82
CA ARG A 153 -4.07 14.82 -45.36
C ARG A 153 -5.06 15.89 -45.79
N GLY A 154 -5.10 16.99 -45.04
CA GLY A 154 -5.97 18.14 -45.33
C GLY A 154 -7.46 17.89 -45.02
N VAL A 155 -7.78 16.79 -44.32
CA VAL A 155 -9.16 16.44 -43.94
C VAL A 155 -9.70 17.34 -42.82
N ILE A 156 -8.81 17.77 -41.91
CA ILE A 156 -9.18 18.55 -40.74
C ILE A 156 -9.40 20.02 -41.13
N THR A 157 -10.64 20.35 -41.44
CA THR A 157 -11.09 21.70 -41.81
C THR A 157 -11.80 22.40 -40.64
N GLU A 158 -12.04 23.71 -40.74
CA GLU A 158 -12.73 24.47 -39.67
C GLU A 158 -14.05 23.87 -39.15
N PRO A 159 -15.00 23.42 -40.00
CA PRO A 159 -16.27 22.88 -39.53
C PRO A 159 -16.14 21.51 -38.82
N VAL A 160 -15.00 20.83 -38.95
CA VAL A 160 -14.78 19.51 -38.34
C VAL A 160 -14.54 19.60 -36.83
N TYR A 161 -13.88 20.66 -36.36
CA TYR A 161 -13.54 20.83 -34.94
C TYR A 161 -14.73 20.74 -33.97
N PRO A 162 -15.82 21.51 -34.16
CA PRO A 162 -16.98 21.42 -33.26
C PRO A 162 -17.62 20.03 -33.28
N GLU A 163 -17.76 19.40 -34.46
CA GLU A 163 -18.40 18.09 -34.60
C GLU A 163 -17.59 16.98 -33.93
N VAL A 164 -16.25 17.00 -34.06
CA VAL A 164 -15.37 16.03 -33.39
C VAL A 164 -15.42 16.19 -31.88
N VAL A 165 -15.32 17.42 -31.37
CA VAL A 165 -15.36 17.67 -29.92
C VAL A 165 -16.73 17.30 -29.34
N ASN A 166 -17.82 17.61 -30.05
CA ASN A 166 -19.17 17.23 -29.64
C ASN A 166 -19.38 15.71 -29.65
N MET A 167 -18.91 15.03 -30.70
CA MET A 167 -18.98 13.56 -30.80
C MET A 167 -18.19 12.90 -29.67
N PHE A 168 -16.99 13.39 -29.36
CA PHE A 168 -16.19 12.91 -28.23
C PHE A 168 -16.89 13.14 -26.90
N ALA A 169 -17.35 14.38 -26.63
CA ALA A 169 -18.03 14.73 -25.38
C ALA A 169 -19.30 13.90 -25.15
N THR A 170 -20.14 13.76 -26.17
CA THR A 170 -21.42 13.02 -26.08
C THR A 170 -21.21 11.54 -25.80
N ASN A 171 -20.15 10.94 -26.34
CA ASN A 171 -19.86 9.53 -26.14
C ASN A 171 -19.17 9.24 -24.80
N LEU A 172 -18.36 10.15 -24.27
CA LEU A 172 -17.48 9.86 -23.12
C LEU A 172 -17.93 10.51 -21.82
N PHE A 173 -18.30 11.80 -21.86
CA PHE A 173 -18.56 12.59 -20.65
C PHE A 173 -19.84 12.10 -19.98
N ARG A 174 -19.64 11.41 -18.86
CA ARG A 174 -20.68 10.77 -18.07
C ARG A 174 -20.27 10.79 -16.62
N THR A 175 -21.25 10.76 -15.73
CA THR A 175 -20.98 10.57 -14.31
C THR A 175 -20.51 9.13 -14.07
N ILE A 176 -19.35 8.97 -13.46
CA ILE A 176 -18.86 7.67 -13.01
C ILE A 176 -19.76 7.18 -11.87
N PRO A 177 -20.28 5.94 -11.95
CA PRO A 177 -21.13 5.39 -10.92
C PRO A 177 -20.37 5.28 -9.60
N PRO A 178 -21.04 5.48 -8.45
CA PRO A 178 -20.39 5.37 -7.16
C PRO A 178 -19.87 3.95 -6.98
N GLN A 179 -18.60 3.82 -6.64
CA GLN A 179 -17.98 2.52 -6.46
C GLN A 179 -18.63 1.79 -5.27
N VAL A 180 -18.96 0.51 -5.45
CA VAL A 180 -19.72 -0.28 -4.45
C VAL A 180 -18.84 -1.15 -3.58
N ASN A 181 -17.51 -1.03 -3.75
CA ASN A 181 -16.59 -1.92 -3.07
C ASN A 181 -16.71 -1.72 -1.56
N PRO A 182 -16.67 -2.80 -0.76
CA PRO A 182 -16.89 -2.74 0.68
C PRO A 182 -15.94 -1.71 1.30
N THR A 183 -16.49 -0.68 1.93
CA THR A 183 -15.69 0.33 2.64
C THR A 183 -15.20 -0.24 3.96
N GLY A 184 -13.90 -0.22 4.25
CA GLY A 184 -13.35 -0.56 5.56
C GLY A 184 -11.97 -1.19 5.53
N GLU A 185 -11.55 -1.77 6.67
CA GLU A 185 -10.23 -2.40 6.87
C GLU A 185 -10.05 -3.73 6.12
N ALA A 186 -11.14 -4.34 5.66
CA ALA A 186 -11.11 -5.55 4.83
C ALA A 186 -11.07 -5.25 3.32
N TYR A 187 -10.91 -3.98 2.93
CA TYR A 187 -10.80 -3.56 1.54
C TYR A 187 -9.34 -3.58 1.11
N ASP A 188 -8.96 -4.57 0.31
CA ASP A 188 -7.70 -4.56 -0.42
C ASP A 188 -7.98 -4.13 -1.89
N PRO A 189 -7.55 -2.93 -2.30
CA PRO A 189 -7.68 -2.48 -3.68
C PRO A 189 -6.97 -3.39 -4.70
N GLU A 190 -5.97 -4.17 -4.30
CA GLU A 190 -5.22 -5.06 -5.21
C GLU A 190 -6.00 -6.34 -5.57
N GLU A 191 -6.87 -6.82 -4.68
CA GLU A 191 -7.65 -8.04 -4.90
C GLU A 191 -8.94 -7.80 -5.71
N ASP A 192 -9.29 -6.53 -5.93
CA ASP A 192 -10.60 -6.18 -6.47
C ASP A 192 -10.62 -6.23 -8.00
N GLU A 193 -11.31 -7.25 -8.55
CA GLU A 193 -11.48 -7.37 -10.00
C GLU A 193 -12.17 -6.13 -10.61
N PRO A 194 -11.53 -5.43 -11.57
CA PRO A 194 -12.02 -4.17 -12.11
C PRO A 194 -13.31 -4.35 -12.90
N VAL A 195 -14.26 -3.44 -12.75
CA VAL A 195 -15.48 -3.43 -13.57
C VAL A 195 -15.18 -2.86 -14.95
N LEU A 196 -15.27 -3.70 -15.98
CA LEU A 196 -14.97 -3.31 -17.35
C LEU A 196 -16.08 -2.51 -18.04
N GLU A 197 -15.62 -1.69 -18.99
CA GLU A 197 -16.35 -0.98 -20.03
C GLU A 197 -17.36 -1.82 -20.84
N LEU A 198 -18.69 -1.76 -20.65
CA LEU A 198 -19.60 -2.51 -21.55
C LEU A 198 -19.69 -1.89 -22.95
N ALA A 199 -19.72 -0.56 -23.04
CA ALA A 199 -19.71 0.16 -24.32
C ALA A 199 -18.32 0.24 -24.97
N TRP A 200 -17.33 -0.49 -24.45
CA TRP A 200 -15.94 -0.45 -24.89
C TRP A 200 -15.73 -0.62 -26.41
N PRO A 201 -16.47 -1.50 -27.14
CA PRO A 201 -16.30 -1.64 -28.59
C PRO A 201 -16.53 -0.34 -29.38
N HIS A 202 -17.34 0.59 -28.86
CA HIS A 202 -17.48 1.93 -29.44
C HIS A 202 -16.49 2.91 -28.83
N LEU A 203 -16.37 2.94 -27.50
CA LEU A 203 -15.53 3.90 -26.78
C LEU A 203 -14.06 3.81 -27.18
N GLN A 204 -13.53 2.60 -27.36
CA GLN A 204 -12.16 2.40 -27.82
C GLN A 204 -11.88 3.16 -29.12
N ILE A 205 -12.78 3.07 -30.10
CA ILE A 205 -12.61 3.71 -31.41
C ILE A 205 -12.77 5.23 -31.27
N VAL A 206 -13.66 5.71 -30.40
CA VAL A 206 -13.82 7.15 -30.14
C VAL A 206 -12.55 7.74 -29.50
N TYR A 207 -11.96 7.07 -28.51
CA TYR A 207 -10.70 7.47 -27.91
C TYR A 207 -9.56 7.47 -28.93
N GLU A 208 -9.43 6.41 -29.72
CA GLU A 208 -8.40 6.29 -30.75
C GLU A 208 -8.55 7.37 -31.83
N PHE A 209 -9.77 7.60 -32.33
CA PHE A 209 -10.09 8.64 -33.28
C PHE A 209 -9.69 10.03 -32.77
N PHE A 210 -10.09 10.37 -31.54
CA PHE A 210 -9.76 11.67 -30.95
C PHE A 210 -8.26 11.84 -30.72
N LEU A 211 -7.57 10.77 -30.34
CA LEU A 211 -6.12 10.79 -30.19
C LEU A 211 -5.43 11.03 -31.54
N ARG A 212 -5.81 10.32 -32.61
CA ARG A 212 -5.30 10.55 -33.98
C ARG A 212 -5.62 11.96 -34.48
N PHE A 213 -6.81 12.47 -34.17
CA PHE A 213 -7.21 13.85 -34.49
C PHE A 213 -6.28 14.89 -33.84
N ILE A 214 -5.98 14.76 -32.55
CA ILE A 214 -5.06 15.67 -31.85
C ILE A 214 -3.62 15.50 -32.32
N GLU A 215 -3.16 14.27 -32.58
CA GLU A 215 -1.79 13.96 -33.01
C GLU A 215 -1.52 14.37 -34.46
N SER A 216 -2.56 14.53 -35.28
CA SER A 216 -2.44 14.91 -36.68
C SER A 216 -1.58 16.17 -36.88
N PRO A 217 -0.70 16.19 -37.91
CA PRO A 217 0.08 17.38 -38.26
C PRO A 217 -0.80 18.54 -38.77
N ASP A 218 -2.00 18.24 -39.27
CA ASP A 218 -2.94 19.24 -39.77
C ASP A 218 -3.79 19.87 -38.64
N PHE A 219 -3.60 19.43 -37.39
CA PHE A 219 -4.31 19.95 -36.23
C PHE A 219 -3.87 21.36 -35.86
N ASN A 220 -4.82 22.30 -35.85
CA ASN A 220 -4.60 23.70 -35.53
C ASN A 220 -5.15 24.06 -34.13
N THR A 221 -4.24 24.32 -33.20
CA THR A 221 -4.56 24.67 -31.80
C THR A 221 -5.37 25.96 -31.67
N ASN A 222 -5.21 26.93 -32.59
CA ASN A 222 -5.95 28.19 -32.54
C ASN A 222 -7.44 28.03 -32.86
N MET A 223 -7.80 27.00 -33.62
CA MET A 223 -9.18 26.70 -33.97
C MET A 223 -9.80 25.83 -32.88
N ALA A 224 -9.06 24.81 -32.41
CA ALA A 224 -9.50 23.89 -31.37
C ALA A 224 -9.72 24.55 -30.00
N LYS A 225 -8.95 25.59 -29.64
CA LYS A 225 -9.07 26.26 -28.32
C LYS A 225 -10.44 26.87 -28.01
N LYS A 226 -11.29 27.05 -29.04
CA LYS A 226 -12.68 27.53 -28.88
C LYS A 226 -13.60 26.45 -28.31
N PHE A 227 -13.22 25.18 -28.44
CA PHE A 227 -14.03 24.02 -28.10
C PHE A 227 -13.41 23.17 -26.99
N ILE A 228 -12.07 23.13 -26.92
CA ILE A 228 -11.32 22.50 -25.82
C ILE A 228 -11.00 23.60 -24.80
N ASP A 229 -11.94 23.84 -23.89
CA ASP A 229 -11.88 24.86 -22.85
C ASP A 229 -11.67 24.25 -21.46
N HIS A 230 -11.77 25.08 -20.41
CA HIS A 230 -11.64 24.61 -19.03
C HIS A 230 -12.71 23.59 -18.64
N HIS A 231 -13.94 23.73 -19.14
CA HIS A 231 -15.03 22.81 -18.82
C HIS A 231 -14.77 21.43 -19.42
N PHE A 232 -14.31 21.38 -20.68
CA PHE A 232 -13.88 20.15 -21.33
C PHE A 232 -12.81 19.40 -20.52
N ILE A 233 -11.81 20.12 -20.00
CA ILE A 233 -10.74 19.52 -19.18
C ILE A 233 -11.26 18.96 -17.86
N LEU A 234 -12.20 19.65 -17.19
CA LEU A 234 -12.78 19.16 -15.95
C LEU A 234 -13.57 17.86 -16.18
N GLN A 235 -14.41 17.83 -17.23
CA GLN A 235 -15.17 16.63 -17.60
C GLN A 235 -14.23 15.47 -17.99
N LEU A 236 -13.13 15.75 -18.69
CA LEU A 236 -12.11 14.75 -19.02
C LEU A 236 -11.42 14.20 -17.75
N LEU A 237 -11.11 15.07 -16.78
CA LEU A 237 -10.47 14.67 -15.52
C LEU A 237 -11.39 13.83 -14.64
N GLU A 238 -12.69 14.11 -14.62
CA GLU A 238 -13.67 13.28 -13.91
C GLU A 238 -13.65 11.82 -14.39
N LEU A 239 -13.30 11.57 -15.66
CA LEU A 239 -13.23 10.22 -16.21
C LEU A 239 -12.03 9.39 -15.70
N PHE A 240 -11.00 10.02 -15.11
CA PHE A 240 -9.85 9.29 -14.57
C PHE A 240 -10.21 8.39 -13.39
N ASP A 241 -11.38 8.59 -12.76
CA ASP A 241 -11.87 7.68 -11.72
C ASP A 241 -12.55 6.42 -12.29
N SER A 242 -12.42 6.15 -13.60
CA SER A 242 -12.96 4.93 -14.23
C SER A 242 -12.28 3.68 -13.66
N GLU A 243 -13.06 2.64 -13.38
CA GLU A 243 -12.51 1.35 -12.93
C GLU A 243 -11.80 0.59 -14.06
N ASP A 244 -12.14 0.89 -15.32
CA ASP A 244 -11.53 0.24 -16.48
C ASP A 244 -10.12 0.81 -16.76
N PRO A 245 -9.03 0.04 -16.54
CA PRO A 245 -7.67 0.52 -16.77
C PRO A 245 -7.42 0.91 -18.23
N ARG A 246 -8.15 0.31 -19.19
CA ARG A 246 -8.00 0.63 -20.61
C ARG A 246 -8.48 2.05 -20.90
N GLU A 247 -9.57 2.47 -20.26
CA GLU A 247 -10.08 3.83 -20.38
C GLU A 247 -9.10 4.83 -19.79
N ARG A 248 -8.56 4.55 -18.60
CA ARG A 248 -7.56 5.40 -17.93
C ARG A 248 -6.29 5.58 -18.76
N ASP A 249 -5.81 4.55 -19.46
CA ASP A 249 -4.62 4.66 -20.31
C ASP A 249 -4.83 5.57 -21.54
N PHE A 250 -6.03 5.52 -22.16
CA PHE A 250 -6.38 6.48 -23.21
C PHE A 250 -6.51 7.90 -22.66
N LEU A 251 -7.20 8.08 -21.53
CA LEU A 251 -7.34 9.38 -20.87
C LEU A 251 -5.98 9.99 -20.54
N LYS A 252 -5.06 9.18 -20.01
CA LYS A 252 -3.67 9.56 -19.72
C LYS A 252 -3.00 10.14 -20.96
N THR A 253 -3.03 9.40 -22.05
CA THR A 253 -2.40 9.80 -23.31
C THR A 253 -3.06 11.05 -23.89
N THR A 254 -4.39 11.09 -23.93
CA THR A 254 -5.17 12.24 -24.43
C THR A 254 -4.87 13.52 -23.64
N LEU A 255 -4.93 13.46 -22.31
CA LEU A 255 -4.66 14.62 -21.44
C LEU A 255 -3.20 15.09 -21.59
N HIS A 256 -2.24 14.18 -21.69
CA HIS A 256 -0.84 14.52 -21.93
C HIS A 256 -0.64 15.24 -23.27
N ARG A 257 -1.27 14.76 -24.36
CA ARG A 257 -1.22 15.44 -25.67
C ARG A 257 -1.84 16.82 -25.63
N ILE A 258 -2.98 16.98 -24.94
CA ILE A 258 -3.63 18.28 -24.75
C ILE A 258 -2.69 19.22 -23.98
N TYR A 259 -2.10 18.77 -22.87
CA TYR A 259 -1.14 19.57 -22.09
C TYR A 259 0.07 20.03 -22.94
N GLY A 260 0.58 19.14 -23.78
CA GLY A 260 1.68 19.42 -24.69
C GLY A 260 1.34 20.51 -25.72
N LYS A 261 0.19 20.39 -26.39
CA LYS A 261 -0.24 21.29 -27.49
C LYS A 261 -0.84 22.61 -27.03
N PHE A 262 -1.54 22.65 -25.90
CA PHE A 262 -2.27 23.84 -25.42
C PHE A 262 -1.55 24.53 -24.27
N LEU A 263 -0.63 25.44 -24.61
CA LEU A 263 0.16 26.19 -23.62
C LEU A 263 -0.70 26.99 -22.62
N ASN A 264 -1.83 27.54 -23.07
CA ASN A 264 -2.77 28.31 -22.25
C ASN A 264 -3.52 27.47 -21.22
N LEU A 265 -3.66 26.15 -21.44
CA LEU A 265 -4.36 25.25 -20.53
C LEU A 265 -3.46 24.66 -19.46
N ARG A 266 -2.13 24.75 -19.60
CA ARG A 266 -1.16 24.09 -18.70
C ARG A 266 -1.36 24.45 -17.23
N ALA A 267 -1.50 25.74 -16.93
CA ALA A 267 -1.69 26.20 -15.56
C ALA A 267 -3.01 25.67 -14.96
N PHE A 268 -4.07 25.65 -15.77
CA PHE A 268 -5.37 25.12 -15.37
C PHE A 268 -5.33 23.61 -15.12
N ILE A 269 -4.76 22.83 -16.05
CA ILE A 269 -4.61 21.37 -15.92
C ILE A 269 -3.84 21.03 -14.63
N ARG A 270 -2.68 21.64 -14.38
CA ARG A 270 -1.90 21.39 -13.15
C ARG A 270 -2.72 21.69 -11.89
N ARG A 271 -3.44 22.82 -11.88
CA ARG A 271 -4.30 23.18 -10.74
C ARG A 271 -5.44 22.18 -10.54
N SER A 272 -6.08 21.72 -11.61
CA SER A 272 -7.18 20.76 -11.54
C SER A 272 -6.69 19.39 -11.05
N ILE A 273 -5.52 18.92 -11.52
CA ILE A 273 -4.91 17.68 -11.00
C ILE A 273 -4.56 17.83 -9.50
N ASN A 274 -4.03 18.99 -9.08
CA ASN A 274 -3.76 19.24 -7.66
C ASN A 274 -5.03 19.16 -6.81
N ASN A 275 -6.16 19.67 -7.32
CA ASN A 275 -7.44 19.57 -6.62
C ASN A 275 -7.91 18.11 -6.48
N VAL A 276 -7.72 17.29 -7.51
CA VAL A 276 -7.98 15.84 -7.44
C VAL A 276 -7.12 15.19 -6.36
N PHE A 277 -5.83 15.50 -6.32
CA PHE A 277 -4.93 14.99 -5.28
C PHE A 277 -5.30 15.48 -3.88
N PHE A 278 -5.71 16.74 -3.70
CA PHE A 278 -6.16 17.23 -2.40
C PHE A 278 -7.41 16.52 -1.91
N GLN A 279 -8.40 16.33 -2.77
CA GLN A 279 -9.60 15.56 -2.45
C GLN A 279 -9.26 14.09 -2.14
N PHE A 280 -8.32 13.50 -2.87
CA PHE A 280 -7.83 12.15 -2.59
C PHE A 280 -7.15 12.07 -1.21
N ILE A 281 -6.17 12.93 -0.92
CA ILE A 281 -5.35 12.85 0.31
C ILE A 281 -6.16 13.17 1.57
N TYR A 282 -7.06 14.15 1.51
CA TYR A 282 -7.66 14.76 2.70
C TYR A 282 -9.16 14.48 2.89
N GLU A 283 -9.87 14.02 1.85
CA GLU A 283 -11.33 13.80 1.95
C GLU A 283 -11.72 12.33 1.76
N LYS A 284 -11.43 11.76 0.58
CA LYS A 284 -12.02 10.48 0.16
C LYS A 284 -11.08 9.29 0.33
N GLU A 285 -9.76 9.51 0.27
CA GLU A 285 -8.71 8.48 0.25
C GLU A 285 -8.95 7.38 -0.80
N ARG A 286 -9.67 7.72 -1.88
CA ARG A 286 -10.09 6.79 -2.92
C ARG A 286 -10.23 7.50 -4.26
N HIS A 287 -9.50 7.01 -5.25
CA HIS A 287 -9.54 7.46 -6.64
C HIS A 287 -8.74 6.46 -7.51
N ASN A 288 -9.30 5.98 -8.62
CA ASN A 288 -8.65 4.91 -9.42
C ASN A 288 -7.50 5.42 -10.30
N GLY A 289 -7.54 6.68 -10.74
CA GLY A 289 -6.59 7.25 -11.70
C GLY A 289 -5.36 7.96 -11.14
N ILE A 290 -4.97 7.74 -9.88
CA ILE A 290 -3.84 8.47 -9.27
C ILE A 290 -2.52 8.12 -9.96
N ALA A 291 -2.29 6.84 -10.27
CA ALA A 291 -1.08 6.39 -10.95
C ALA A 291 -0.92 7.06 -12.32
N GLU A 292 -1.98 7.06 -13.14
CA GLU A 292 -1.96 7.63 -14.49
C GLU A 292 -1.77 9.15 -14.46
N LEU A 293 -2.37 9.86 -13.49
CA LEU A 293 -2.13 11.29 -13.31
C LEU A 293 -0.68 11.58 -12.92
N LEU A 294 -0.08 10.74 -12.08
CA LEU A 294 1.33 10.84 -11.72
C LEU A 294 2.26 10.57 -12.90
N GLU A 295 1.96 9.62 -13.79
CA GLU A 295 2.75 9.41 -15.03
C GLU A 295 2.79 10.66 -15.91
N ILE A 296 1.64 11.34 -16.08
CA ILE A 296 1.59 12.60 -16.82
C ILE A 296 2.46 13.65 -16.11
N LEU A 297 2.32 13.76 -14.79
CA LEU A 297 3.09 14.73 -14.01
C LEU A 297 4.59 14.45 -14.04
N GLY A 298 5.03 13.20 -14.01
CA GLY A 298 6.44 12.82 -14.16
C GLY A 298 7.03 13.35 -15.46
N SER A 299 6.29 13.19 -16.57
CA SER A 299 6.69 13.77 -17.87
C SER A 299 6.72 15.31 -17.85
N ILE A 300 5.74 15.94 -17.18
CA ILE A 300 5.67 17.39 -17.01
C ILE A 300 6.85 17.92 -16.19
N ILE A 301 7.19 17.25 -15.08
CA ILE A 301 8.28 17.63 -14.16
C ILE A 301 9.62 17.55 -14.89
N ASN A 302 9.85 16.49 -15.68
CA ASN A 302 11.05 16.38 -16.49
C ASN A 302 11.20 17.56 -17.48
N GLY A 303 10.08 18.11 -17.97
CA GLY A 303 10.03 19.29 -18.84
C GLY A 303 10.14 20.65 -18.13
N PHE A 304 10.32 20.71 -16.81
CA PHE A 304 10.46 21.99 -16.11
C PHE A 304 11.72 22.76 -16.52
N ALA A 305 11.56 24.08 -16.67
CA ALA A 305 12.66 24.99 -16.88
C ALA A 305 13.40 25.26 -15.57
N LEU A 306 14.72 25.39 -15.65
CA LEU A 306 15.57 25.80 -14.54
C LEU A 306 15.81 27.32 -14.60
N PRO A 307 15.86 28.02 -13.44
CA PRO A 307 15.62 27.50 -12.09
C PRO A 307 14.15 27.13 -11.85
N LEU A 308 13.91 26.15 -10.97
CA LEU A 308 12.56 25.72 -10.62
C LEU A 308 11.75 26.87 -10.02
N LYS A 309 10.50 26.99 -10.45
CA LYS A 309 9.56 27.98 -9.89
C LYS A 309 9.10 27.58 -8.50
N GLU A 310 8.81 28.57 -7.66
CA GLU A 310 8.30 28.37 -6.31
C GLU A 310 6.99 27.58 -6.26
N GLU A 311 6.12 27.74 -7.26
CA GLU A 311 4.90 26.95 -7.41
C GLU A 311 5.17 25.44 -7.55
N HIS A 312 6.32 25.05 -8.12
CA HIS A 312 6.70 23.65 -8.30
C HIS A 312 7.30 23.07 -7.01
N LYS A 313 8.08 23.87 -6.27
CA LYS A 313 8.57 23.49 -4.93
C LYS A 313 7.40 23.29 -3.96
N THR A 314 6.43 24.21 -3.97
CA THR A 314 5.20 24.07 -3.18
C THR A 314 4.40 22.82 -3.59
N PHE A 315 4.34 22.49 -4.88
CA PHE A 315 3.67 21.29 -5.36
C PHE A 315 4.34 20.00 -4.82
N LEU A 316 5.67 19.91 -4.85
CA LEU A 316 6.42 18.79 -4.27
C LEU A 316 6.07 18.61 -2.78
N THR A 317 6.16 19.67 -1.99
CA THR A 317 6.09 19.58 -0.53
C THR A 317 4.66 19.49 0.01
N LYS A 318 3.68 20.11 -0.67
CA LYS A 318 2.27 20.13 -0.24
C LYS A 318 1.39 19.09 -0.91
N VAL A 319 1.83 18.49 -2.01
CA VAL A 319 1.02 17.52 -2.77
C VAL A 319 1.73 16.18 -2.92
N LEU A 320 2.93 16.13 -3.51
CA LEU A 320 3.62 14.86 -3.74
C LEU A 320 4.04 14.16 -2.44
N LEU A 321 4.68 14.86 -1.50
CA LEU A 321 5.07 14.23 -0.23
C LEU A 321 3.87 13.70 0.57
N PRO A 322 2.76 14.44 0.75
CA PRO A 322 1.59 13.91 1.46
C PRO A 322 0.88 12.74 0.76
N LEU A 323 1.07 12.50 -0.55
CA LEU A 323 0.51 11.31 -1.22
C LEU A 323 1.04 10.00 -0.63
N HIS A 324 2.22 9.98 0.00
CA HIS A 324 2.77 8.81 0.69
C HIS A 324 1.94 8.38 1.91
N LYS A 325 1.08 9.26 2.43
CA LYS A 325 0.26 8.97 3.61
C LYS A 325 -0.85 7.95 3.33
N ALA A 326 -1.39 7.92 2.11
CA ALA A 326 -2.59 7.12 1.82
C ALA A 326 -2.33 5.61 2.02
N ARG A 327 -3.36 4.88 2.43
CA ARG A 327 -3.30 3.43 2.63
C ARG A 327 -3.05 2.68 1.33
N SER A 328 -3.65 3.14 0.23
CA SER A 328 -3.56 2.53 -1.11
C SER A 328 -2.29 2.94 -1.89
N LEU A 329 -1.20 3.27 -1.19
CA LEU A 329 0.05 3.73 -1.80
C LEU A 329 0.61 2.71 -2.81
N THR A 330 0.42 1.41 -2.58
CA THR A 330 0.91 0.32 -3.45
C THR A 330 0.47 0.47 -4.90
N LEU A 331 -0.70 1.05 -5.15
CA LEU A 331 -1.26 1.19 -6.49
C LEU A 331 -0.53 2.21 -7.38
N TYR A 332 0.19 3.18 -6.79
CA TYR A 332 0.76 4.32 -7.53
C TYR A 332 2.17 4.72 -7.08
N HIS A 333 2.77 3.99 -6.15
CA HIS A 333 4.08 4.33 -5.59
C HIS A 333 5.20 4.42 -6.61
N PRO A 334 5.37 3.48 -7.58
CA PRO A 334 6.44 3.61 -8.56
C PRO A 334 6.37 4.93 -9.34
N GLN A 335 5.17 5.37 -9.70
CA GLN A 335 4.93 6.65 -10.39
C GLN A 335 5.21 7.85 -9.49
N LEU A 336 4.91 7.74 -8.19
CA LEU A 336 5.17 8.79 -7.21
C LEU A 336 6.67 8.95 -6.94
N ALA A 337 7.37 7.84 -6.67
CA ALA A 337 8.81 7.80 -6.47
C ALA A 337 9.55 8.40 -7.67
N TYR A 338 9.16 8.00 -8.90
CA TYR A 338 9.68 8.61 -10.13
C TYR A 338 9.50 10.14 -10.15
N CYS A 339 8.32 10.65 -9.77
CA CYS A 339 8.09 12.10 -9.71
C CYS A 339 9.00 12.80 -8.69
N VAL A 340 9.23 12.19 -7.53
CA VAL A 340 10.09 12.73 -6.47
C VAL A 340 11.55 12.75 -6.94
N VAL A 341 12.07 11.64 -7.46
CA VAL A 341 13.44 11.55 -8.00
C VAL A 341 13.67 12.55 -9.12
N GLN A 342 12.72 12.70 -10.07
CA GLN A 342 12.83 13.73 -11.12
C GLN A 342 12.91 15.16 -10.57
N PHE A 343 12.30 15.45 -9.42
CA PHE A 343 12.44 16.77 -8.77
C PHE A 343 13.85 16.98 -8.23
N LEU A 344 14.43 15.94 -7.62
CA LEU A 344 15.78 16.00 -7.04
C LEU A 344 16.86 16.10 -8.11
N GLU A 345 16.70 15.41 -9.25
CA GLU A 345 17.60 15.57 -10.41
C GLU A 345 17.62 17.01 -10.96
N LYS A 346 16.51 17.75 -10.81
CA LYS A 346 16.40 19.14 -11.30
C LYS A 346 16.96 20.16 -10.31
N ASP A 347 16.82 19.91 -9.01
CA ASP A 347 17.27 20.80 -7.93
C ASP A 347 17.65 19.97 -6.69
N PRO A 348 18.93 19.54 -6.57
CA PRO A 348 19.40 18.72 -5.45
C PRO A 348 19.21 19.35 -4.08
N ALA A 349 19.09 20.68 -4.00
CA ALA A 349 18.88 21.39 -2.73
C ALA A 349 17.53 21.06 -2.06
N LEU A 350 16.60 20.43 -2.78
CA LEU A 350 15.32 19.97 -2.25
C LEU A 350 15.42 18.64 -1.48
N THR A 351 16.56 17.93 -1.57
CA THR A 351 16.74 16.60 -1.00
C THR A 351 16.51 16.56 0.51
N GLU A 352 17.05 17.54 1.23
CA GLU A 352 16.89 17.63 2.69
C GLU A 352 15.40 17.69 3.08
N GLU A 353 14.62 18.55 2.44
CA GLU A 353 13.18 18.70 2.75
C GLU A 353 12.38 17.44 2.37
N VAL A 354 12.71 16.80 1.25
CA VAL A 354 12.06 15.57 0.79
C VAL A 354 12.31 14.41 1.76
N VAL A 355 13.57 14.16 2.12
CA VAL A 355 13.92 13.04 3.01
C VAL A 355 13.32 13.25 4.41
N HIS A 356 13.38 14.46 4.96
CA HIS A 356 12.70 14.77 6.22
C HIS A 356 11.18 14.58 6.13
N GLY A 357 10.58 14.90 4.98
CA GLY A 357 9.17 14.64 4.69
C GLY A 357 8.81 13.16 4.69
N LEU A 358 9.62 12.32 4.03
CA LEU A 358 9.44 10.86 4.01
C LEU A 358 9.64 10.26 5.41
N LEU A 359 10.69 10.66 6.14
CA LEU A 359 10.92 10.22 7.52
C LEU A 359 9.77 10.62 8.45
N ARG A 360 9.15 11.79 8.23
CA ARG A 360 7.96 12.22 8.98
C ARG A 360 6.74 11.34 8.72
N PHE A 361 6.58 10.83 7.50
CA PHE A 361 5.46 9.97 7.11
C PHE A 361 5.78 8.47 7.16
N TRP A 362 6.91 8.10 7.77
CA TRP A 362 7.38 6.72 7.84
C TRP A 362 6.29 5.77 8.38
N PRO A 363 5.93 4.69 7.65
CA PRO A 363 4.92 3.73 8.07
C PRO A 363 5.36 2.99 9.34
N LYS A 364 4.49 2.94 10.37
CA LYS A 364 4.77 2.24 11.64
C LYS A 364 3.99 0.94 11.82
N VAL A 365 2.93 0.75 11.05
CA VAL A 365 1.96 -0.36 11.20
C VAL A 365 1.65 -1.06 9.87
N ASN A 366 2.42 -0.76 8.81
CA ASN A 366 2.24 -1.33 7.48
C ASN A 366 3.61 -1.66 6.88
N SER A 367 4.04 -2.90 7.04
CA SER A 367 5.35 -3.39 6.60
C SER A 367 5.54 -3.34 5.07
N PRO A 368 4.53 -3.66 4.22
CA PRO A 368 4.64 -3.44 2.78
C PRO A 368 4.99 -2.00 2.42
N LYS A 369 4.29 -1.01 3.01
CA LYS A 369 4.61 0.40 2.81
C LYS A 369 6.01 0.76 3.32
N GLU A 370 6.45 0.19 4.43
CA GLU A 370 7.81 0.41 4.94
C GLU A 370 8.87 -0.08 3.95
N VAL A 371 8.67 -1.25 3.32
CA VAL A 371 9.53 -1.76 2.24
C VAL A 371 9.53 -0.80 1.03
N MET A 372 8.38 -0.23 0.68
CA MET A 372 8.28 0.74 -0.42
C MET A 372 9.04 2.03 -0.12
N PHE A 373 8.94 2.57 1.10
CA PHE A 373 9.71 3.74 1.53
C PHE A 373 11.22 3.46 1.50
N LEU A 374 11.65 2.27 1.94
CA LEU A 374 13.05 1.86 1.81
C LEU A 374 13.48 1.76 0.34
N ASN A 375 12.58 1.37 -0.56
CA ASN A 375 12.88 1.36 -1.99
C ASN A 375 13.04 2.77 -2.56
N GLU A 376 12.12 3.67 -2.25
CA GLU A 376 12.18 5.06 -2.71
C GLU A 376 13.39 5.80 -2.15
N ILE A 377 13.75 5.58 -0.88
CA ILE A 377 14.96 6.17 -0.30
C ILE A 377 16.22 5.66 -1.00
N GLU A 378 16.29 4.40 -1.41
CA GLU A 378 17.43 3.92 -2.20
C GLU A 378 17.52 4.65 -3.54
N GLU A 379 16.40 4.79 -4.27
CA GLU A 379 16.37 5.53 -5.53
C GLU A 379 16.76 7.01 -5.36
N ILE A 380 16.39 7.63 -4.24
CA ILE A 380 16.82 8.99 -3.89
C ILE A 380 18.33 9.04 -3.60
N LEU A 381 18.84 8.06 -2.86
CA LEU A 381 20.28 7.97 -2.54
C LEU A 381 21.13 7.67 -3.78
N ASP A 382 20.61 7.03 -4.82
CA ASP A 382 21.36 6.80 -6.07
C ASP A 382 21.66 8.09 -6.86
N VAL A 383 20.86 9.15 -6.64
CA VAL A 383 21.02 10.45 -7.32
C VAL A 383 21.48 11.59 -6.39
N ILE A 384 21.69 11.31 -5.10
CA ILE A 384 22.03 12.34 -4.11
C ILE A 384 23.46 12.86 -4.33
N GLU A 385 23.69 14.15 -4.09
CA GLU A 385 25.05 14.69 -4.02
C GLU A 385 25.64 14.48 -2.61
N PRO A 386 26.94 14.18 -2.46
CA PRO A 386 27.56 13.98 -1.14
C PRO A 386 27.36 15.16 -0.17
N SER A 387 27.31 16.40 -0.68
CA SER A 387 27.06 17.60 0.14
C SER A 387 25.63 17.68 0.70
N GLU A 388 24.66 17.09 0.01
CA GLU A 388 23.28 17.00 0.48
C GLU A 388 23.09 15.80 1.41
N PHE A 389 23.82 14.70 1.17
CA PHE A 389 23.79 13.51 2.02
C PHE A 389 24.19 13.79 3.48
N VAL A 390 25.26 14.55 3.71
CA VAL A 390 25.74 14.89 5.07
C VAL A 390 24.65 15.62 5.90
N LYS A 391 23.70 16.31 5.27
CA LYS A 391 22.62 17.01 5.98
C LYS A 391 21.55 16.05 6.53
N ILE A 392 21.41 14.87 5.93
CA ILE A 392 20.33 13.92 6.22
C ILE A 392 20.83 12.62 6.87
N GLU A 393 22.12 12.32 6.82
CA GLU A 393 22.69 11.02 7.22
C GLU A 393 22.32 10.61 8.65
N GLY A 394 22.39 11.52 9.62
CA GLY A 394 22.08 11.21 11.02
C GLY A 394 20.62 10.73 11.22
N PRO A 395 19.61 11.56 10.87
CA PRO A 395 18.21 11.18 10.94
C PRO A 395 17.86 9.95 10.08
N LEU A 396 18.43 9.85 8.87
CA LEU A 396 18.18 8.76 7.95
C LEU A 396 18.69 7.43 8.52
N PHE A 397 19.96 7.35 8.89
CA PHE A 397 20.55 6.11 9.39
C PHE A 397 20.02 5.73 10.78
N THR A 398 19.50 6.68 11.55
CA THR A 398 18.71 6.36 12.76
C THR A 398 17.45 5.56 12.41
N GLN A 399 16.78 5.91 11.30
CA GLN A 399 15.60 5.18 10.84
C GLN A 399 16.00 3.84 10.19
N ILE A 400 17.05 3.81 9.35
CA ILE A 400 17.57 2.55 8.78
C ILE A 400 17.98 1.58 9.88
N ALA A 401 18.64 2.05 10.95
CA ALA A 401 19.00 1.24 12.11
C ALA A 401 17.78 0.56 12.77
N ARG A 402 16.62 1.23 12.80
CA ARG A 402 15.36 0.63 13.28
C ARG A 402 14.82 -0.42 12.31
N CYS A 403 14.86 -0.14 11.01
CA CYS A 403 14.40 -1.09 9.98
C CYS A 403 15.26 -2.35 9.95
N VAL A 404 16.58 -2.21 10.11
CA VAL A 404 17.50 -3.35 10.27
C VAL A 404 17.09 -4.17 11.50
N SER A 405 16.83 -3.54 12.65
CA SER A 405 16.35 -4.19 13.88
C SER A 405 14.90 -4.71 13.82
N SER A 406 14.21 -4.58 12.70
CA SER A 406 12.83 -5.09 12.56
C SER A 406 12.80 -6.61 12.64
N SER A 407 11.84 -7.16 13.38
CA SER A 407 11.56 -8.61 13.38
C SER A 407 10.90 -9.09 12.09
N HIS A 408 10.37 -8.15 11.29
CA HIS A 408 9.76 -8.44 9.99
C HIS A 408 10.84 -8.60 8.92
N PHE A 409 11.07 -9.84 8.47
CA PHE A 409 12.21 -10.16 7.64
C PHE A 409 12.29 -9.32 6.34
N GLN A 410 11.16 -9.03 5.66
CA GLN A 410 11.19 -8.25 4.41
C GLN A 410 11.68 -6.81 4.63
N VAL A 411 11.41 -6.22 5.80
CA VAL A 411 11.84 -4.86 6.13
C VAL A 411 13.34 -4.87 6.43
N ALA A 412 13.79 -5.78 7.30
CA ALA A 412 15.20 -5.93 7.65
C ALA A 412 16.06 -6.28 6.43
N GLU A 413 15.60 -7.22 5.59
CA GLU A 413 16.25 -7.61 4.33
C GLU A 413 16.38 -6.40 3.40
N ARG A 414 15.28 -5.68 3.15
CA ARG A 414 15.28 -4.52 2.25
C ARG A 414 16.21 -3.40 2.73
N ALA A 415 16.28 -3.16 4.03
CA ALA A 415 17.18 -2.16 4.63
C ALA A 415 18.65 -2.60 4.54
N LEU A 416 18.95 -3.88 4.80
CA LEU A 416 20.31 -4.42 4.70
C LEU A 416 20.83 -4.46 3.27
N TYR A 417 19.95 -4.53 2.27
CA TYR A 417 20.34 -4.46 0.86
C TYR A 417 21.04 -3.15 0.47
N TYR A 418 20.93 -2.08 1.26
CA TYR A 418 21.68 -0.84 1.03
C TYR A 418 23.20 -1.07 1.03
N TRP A 419 23.69 -2.04 1.82
CA TRP A 419 25.11 -2.42 1.85
C TRP A 419 25.57 -3.20 0.61
N ASN A 420 24.68 -3.52 -0.32
CA ASN A 420 25.03 -4.11 -1.61
C ASN A 420 25.09 -3.08 -2.74
N ASN A 421 24.65 -1.85 -2.50
CA ASN A 421 24.71 -0.76 -3.47
C ASN A 421 26.06 -0.04 -3.33
N GLU A 422 26.91 -0.14 -4.35
CA GLU A 422 28.27 0.42 -4.32
C GLU A 422 28.28 1.94 -4.05
N TYR A 423 27.33 2.68 -4.60
CA TYR A 423 27.27 4.13 -4.41
C TYR A 423 26.93 4.48 -2.96
N ILE A 424 25.91 3.85 -2.40
CA ILE A 424 25.50 4.04 -1.01
C ILE A 424 26.62 3.61 -0.05
N VAL A 425 27.29 2.49 -0.33
CA VAL A 425 28.43 2.03 0.48
C VAL A 425 29.57 3.04 0.49
N ASN A 426 29.87 3.70 -0.64
CA ASN A 426 30.87 4.76 -0.69
C ASN A 426 30.46 5.99 0.14
N LEU A 427 29.18 6.40 0.08
CA LEU A 427 28.66 7.49 0.93
C LEU A 427 28.75 7.13 2.43
N ILE A 428 28.44 5.89 2.79
CA ILE A 428 28.56 5.37 4.16
C ILE A 428 30.02 5.38 4.60
N HIS A 429 30.94 4.95 3.73
CA HIS A 429 32.37 4.89 4.02
C HIS A 429 32.93 6.29 4.31
N ASP A 430 32.63 7.27 3.47
CA ASP A 430 33.15 8.63 3.60
C ASP A 430 32.63 9.34 4.87
N ASN A 431 31.47 8.91 5.39
CA ASN A 431 30.85 9.46 6.59
C ASN A 431 30.74 8.44 7.75
N ALA A 432 31.62 7.43 7.76
CA ALA A 432 31.57 6.31 8.70
C ALA A 432 31.64 6.76 10.18
N ASN A 433 32.32 7.87 10.46
CA ASN A 433 32.47 8.42 11.81
C ASN A 433 31.11 8.75 12.47
N GLU A 434 30.13 9.19 11.69
CA GLU A 434 28.78 9.50 12.19
C GLU A 434 27.84 8.31 12.04
N ILE A 435 27.92 7.58 10.92
CA ILE A 435 26.97 6.51 10.58
C ILE A 435 27.20 5.24 11.41
N LEU A 436 28.46 4.79 11.55
CA LEU A 436 28.77 3.52 12.20
C LEU A 436 28.26 3.48 13.65
N PRO A 437 28.51 4.49 14.51
CA PRO A 437 27.98 4.50 15.87
C PRO A 437 26.45 4.36 15.95
N ILE A 438 25.71 4.88 14.96
CA ILE A 438 24.24 4.84 14.92
C ILE A 438 23.74 3.42 14.59
N VAL A 439 24.33 2.78 13.57
CA VAL A 439 23.85 1.46 13.09
C VAL A 439 24.46 0.28 13.83
N PHE A 440 25.58 0.47 14.52
CA PHE A 440 26.38 -0.61 15.11
C PHE A 440 25.55 -1.47 16.06
N GLN A 441 24.83 -0.84 17.00
CA GLN A 441 24.00 -1.56 17.97
C GLN A 441 22.96 -2.46 17.28
N SER A 442 22.28 -1.94 16.25
CA SER A 442 21.24 -2.67 15.52
C SER A 442 21.81 -3.88 14.78
N LEU A 443 22.94 -3.71 14.09
CA LEU A 443 23.63 -4.80 13.40
C LEU A 443 24.16 -5.84 14.39
N TYR A 444 24.82 -5.40 15.47
CA TYR A 444 25.45 -6.31 16.44
C TYR A 444 24.42 -7.10 17.27
N LYS A 445 23.27 -6.51 17.64
CA LYS A 445 22.18 -7.25 18.32
C LYS A 445 21.61 -8.33 17.39
N ASN A 446 21.35 -7.96 16.13
CA ASN A 446 20.69 -8.86 15.18
C ASN A 446 21.57 -10.01 14.70
N SER A 447 22.89 -9.84 14.66
CA SER A 447 23.80 -10.93 14.30
C SER A 447 23.71 -12.13 15.26
N LYS A 448 23.29 -11.90 16.51
CA LYS A 448 23.14 -12.93 17.54
C LYS A 448 21.70 -13.45 17.69
N THR A 449 20.71 -12.57 17.53
CA THR A 449 19.34 -12.84 18.03
C THR A 449 18.27 -12.93 16.95
N HIS A 450 18.55 -12.55 15.70
CA HIS A 450 17.52 -12.57 14.66
C HIS A 450 17.10 -14.01 14.31
N TRP A 451 15.79 -14.27 14.12
CA TRP A 451 15.29 -15.64 13.88
C TRP A 451 15.58 -16.14 12.45
N ASN A 452 15.68 -15.23 11.48
CA ASN A 452 15.93 -15.54 10.08
C ASN A 452 17.43 -15.58 9.75
N ARG A 453 17.91 -16.74 9.26
CA ARG A 453 19.32 -17.00 8.93
C ARG A 453 19.84 -16.19 7.72
N THR A 454 18.98 -15.81 6.77
CA THR A 454 19.37 -14.94 5.66
C THR A 454 19.76 -13.56 6.17
N ILE A 455 18.98 -13.02 7.12
CA ILE A 455 19.26 -11.73 7.75
C ILE A 455 20.59 -11.79 8.51
N HIS A 456 20.90 -12.89 9.20
CA HIS A 456 22.24 -13.07 9.79
C HIS A 456 23.34 -12.90 8.77
N GLY A 457 23.25 -13.58 7.62
CA GLY A 457 24.24 -13.47 6.55
C GLY A 457 24.42 -12.04 6.04
N LEU A 458 23.32 -11.32 5.83
CA LEU A 458 23.34 -9.92 5.39
C LEU A 458 23.94 -8.98 6.45
N VAL A 459 23.60 -9.16 7.72
CA VAL A 459 24.17 -8.40 8.84
C VAL A 459 25.67 -8.66 8.96
N PHE A 460 26.11 -9.92 8.82
CA PHE A 460 27.54 -10.25 8.86
C PHE A 460 28.30 -9.60 7.70
N ASN A 461 27.71 -9.57 6.50
CA ASN A 461 28.30 -8.85 5.36
C ASN A 461 28.47 -7.35 5.68
N ALA A 462 27.41 -6.70 6.19
CA ALA A 462 27.45 -5.29 6.56
C ALA A 462 28.49 -4.99 7.66
N LEU A 463 28.58 -5.83 8.71
CA LEU A 463 29.59 -5.70 9.77
C LEU A 463 31.01 -5.87 9.22
N LYS A 464 31.22 -6.83 8.31
CA LYS A 464 32.52 -7.04 7.67
C LYS A 464 32.95 -5.82 6.84
N LEU A 465 32.04 -5.22 6.08
CA LEU A 465 32.31 -3.99 5.32
C LEU A 465 32.77 -2.85 6.24
N PHE A 466 32.13 -2.65 7.40
CA PHE A 466 32.56 -1.63 8.37
C PHE A 466 33.90 -1.96 9.04
N MET A 467 34.15 -3.23 9.33
CA MET A 467 35.41 -3.69 9.91
C MET A 467 36.58 -3.46 8.94
N ASP A 468 36.39 -3.79 7.66
CA ASP A 468 37.41 -3.62 6.62
C ASP A 468 37.66 -2.14 6.30
N ALA A 469 36.61 -1.31 6.33
CA ALA A 469 36.69 0.13 6.05
C ALA A 469 37.32 0.94 7.19
N THR A 470 36.85 0.73 8.42
CA THR A 470 37.22 1.55 9.59
C THR A 470 37.48 0.68 10.84
N PRO A 471 38.58 -0.10 10.89
CA PRO A 471 38.83 -1.05 11.97
C PRO A 471 38.85 -0.41 13.37
N LYS A 472 39.55 0.75 13.50
CA LYS A 472 39.68 1.45 14.79
C LYS A 472 38.34 1.92 15.34
N LEU A 473 37.52 2.52 14.48
CA LEU A 473 36.19 3.02 14.87
C LEU A 473 35.26 1.85 15.22
N PHE A 474 35.39 0.73 14.51
CA PHE A 474 34.66 -0.50 14.80
C PHE A 474 34.99 -1.06 16.21
N ASP A 475 36.27 -1.09 16.58
CA ASP A 475 36.72 -1.50 17.92
C ASP A 475 36.19 -0.55 19.01
N GLU A 476 36.24 0.76 18.75
CA GLU A 476 35.69 1.79 19.66
C GLU A 476 34.18 1.61 19.86
N CYS A 477 33.42 1.39 18.78
CA CYS A 477 31.98 1.12 18.84
C CYS A 477 31.67 -0.17 19.62
N THR A 478 32.49 -1.21 19.43
CA THR A 478 32.37 -2.47 20.17
C THR A 478 32.55 -2.26 21.67
N ASN A 479 33.57 -1.51 22.07
CA ASN A 479 33.84 -1.19 23.47
C ASN A 479 32.74 -0.32 24.08
N HIS A 480 32.27 0.70 23.35
CA HIS A 480 31.18 1.56 23.78
C HIS A 480 29.88 0.75 23.97
N TYR A 481 29.57 -0.17 23.06
CA TYR A 481 28.41 -1.06 23.18
C TYR A 481 28.49 -1.97 24.41
N ARG A 482 29.66 -2.56 24.70
CA ARG A 482 29.88 -3.37 25.91
C ARG A 482 29.65 -2.55 27.19
N GLN A 483 30.22 -1.34 27.26
CA GLN A 483 30.04 -0.44 28.39
C GLN A 483 28.58 0.00 28.56
N ALA A 484 27.89 0.34 27.46
CA ALA A 484 26.47 0.71 27.48
C ALA A 484 25.61 -0.44 28.03
N ARG A 485 25.86 -1.68 27.62
CA ARG A 485 25.16 -2.88 28.13
C ARG A 485 25.40 -3.10 29.62
N GLN A 486 26.62 -2.91 30.10
CA GLN A 486 26.92 -3.03 31.53
C GLN A 486 26.22 -1.94 32.35
N ASN A 487 26.20 -0.71 31.83
CA ASN A 487 25.50 0.42 32.45
C ASN A 487 23.98 0.22 32.49
N ASP A 488 23.39 -0.33 31.43
CA ASP A 488 21.95 -0.62 31.38
C ASP A 488 21.57 -1.74 32.35
N ARG A 489 22.39 -2.81 32.45
CA ARG A 489 22.21 -3.86 33.48
C ARG A 489 22.24 -3.26 34.88
N LYS A 490 23.22 -2.39 35.16
CA LYS A 490 23.33 -1.68 36.44
C LYS A 490 22.12 -0.79 36.71
N ARG A 491 21.63 -0.04 35.71
CA ARG A 491 20.43 0.80 35.85
C ARG A 491 19.17 -0.01 36.16
N ILE A 492 19.02 -1.19 35.53
CA ILE A 492 17.90 -2.10 35.82
C ILE A 492 18.00 -2.60 37.26
N GLN A 493 19.19 -3.01 37.69
CA GLN A 493 19.43 -3.43 39.07
C GLN A 493 19.18 -2.30 40.08
N ASP A 494 19.70 -1.09 39.85
CA ASP A 494 19.48 0.08 40.70
C ASP A 494 17.98 0.42 40.79
N ARG A 495 17.24 0.29 39.67
CA ARG A 495 15.79 0.51 39.62
C ARG A 495 15.03 -0.54 40.45
N GLU A 496 15.42 -1.80 40.31
CA GLU A 496 14.86 -2.92 41.07
C GLU A 496 15.08 -2.74 42.58
N GLU A 497 16.28 -2.34 42.99
CA GLU A 497 16.58 -2.04 44.39
C GLU A 497 15.72 -0.88 44.93
N VAL A 498 15.50 0.16 44.13
CA VAL A 498 14.63 1.29 44.53
C VAL A 498 13.19 0.82 44.72
N TRP A 499 12.66 -0.01 43.81
CA TRP A 499 11.32 -0.57 43.94
C TRP A 499 11.19 -1.46 45.18
N GLN A 500 12.17 -2.33 45.43
CA GLN A 500 12.19 -3.18 46.63
C GLN A 500 12.23 -2.36 47.92
N ARG A 501 13.02 -1.27 47.96
CA ARG A 501 13.05 -0.36 49.11
C ARG A 501 11.71 0.34 49.31
N LEU A 502 11.09 0.82 48.23
CA LEU A 502 9.78 1.47 48.28
C LEU A 502 8.71 0.51 48.79
N GLU A 503 8.75 -0.74 48.33
CA GLU A 503 7.84 -1.79 48.77
C GLU A 503 8.01 -2.13 50.25
N ASN A 504 9.24 -2.32 50.72
CA ASN A 504 9.52 -2.54 52.14
C ASN A 504 9.01 -1.37 52.99
N GLN A 505 9.25 -0.13 52.56
CA GLN A 505 8.77 1.06 53.25
C GLN A 505 7.22 1.14 53.26
N ALA A 506 6.58 0.78 52.15
CA ALA A 506 5.12 0.72 52.06
C ALA A 506 4.54 -0.35 53.02
N ALA A 507 5.17 -1.53 53.10
CA ALA A 507 4.79 -2.59 54.01
C ALA A 507 4.95 -2.18 55.48
N GLU A 508 6.05 -1.53 55.83
CA GLU A 508 6.28 -0.97 57.18
C GLU A 508 5.24 0.10 57.55
N ASN A 509 4.97 1.03 56.63
CA ASN A 509 3.96 2.08 56.84
C ASN A 509 2.56 1.48 57.04
N TYR A 510 2.19 0.48 56.24
CA TYR A 510 0.94 -0.23 56.40
C TYR A 510 0.87 -0.97 57.74
N ALA A 511 1.93 -1.68 58.14
CA ALA A 511 1.98 -2.37 59.43
C ALA A 511 1.81 -1.39 60.59
N ASN A 512 2.44 -0.22 60.51
CA ASN A 512 2.28 0.86 61.49
C ASN A 512 0.84 1.39 61.53
N LEU A 513 0.21 1.65 60.38
CA LEU A 513 -1.19 2.10 60.31
C LEU A 513 -2.18 1.05 60.81
N SER A 514 -1.92 -0.22 60.53
CA SER A 514 -2.72 -1.36 61.03
C SER A 514 -2.62 -1.48 62.55
N ALA A 515 -1.42 -1.35 63.11
CA ALA A 515 -1.18 -1.39 64.56
C ALA A 515 -1.88 -0.25 65.32
N HIS A 516 -2.09 0.90 64.67
CA HIS A 516 -2.80 2.06 65.24
C HIS A 516 -4.32 2.03 64.97
N GLY A 517 -4.86 0.93 64.42
CA GLY A 517 -6.28 0.73 64.18
C GLY A 517 -6.86 1.57 63.03
N ALA A 518 -6.00 2.19 62.21
CA ALA A 518 -6.41 3.04 61.10
C ALA A 518 -6.74 2.24 59.83
N VAL A 519 -6.30 0.98 59.71
CA VAL A 519 -6.50 0.12 58.53
C VAL A 519 -6.81 -1.32 58.95
N SER A 520 -7.94 -1.87 58.47
CA SER A 520 -8.46 -3.20 58.84
C SER A 520 -8.35 -4.25 57.72
N ILE A 521 -8.00 -3.83 56.50
CA ILE A 521 -8.01 -4.66 55.28
C ILE A 521 -6.61 -5.22 55.05
N PRO A 522 -6.36 -6.55 55.04
CA PRO A 522 -5.04 -7.13 54.83
C PRO A 522 -4.34 -6.61 53.58
N LEU A 523 -3.02 -6.40 53.65
CA LEU A 523 -2.18 -6.15 52.48
C LEU A 523 -2.45 -7.25 51.43
N PRO A 524 -2.77 -6.91 50.16
CA PRO A 524 -2.83 -7.90 49.11
C PRO A 524 -1.50 -8.67 49.06
N PRO A 525 -1.51 -10.00 48.88
CA PRO A 525 -0.27 -10.74 48.71
C PRO A 525 0.46 -10.20 47.48
N HIS A 526 1.77 -10.11 47.59
CA HIS A 526 2.68 -9.79 46.49
C HIS A 526 2.41 -10.78 45.36
N THR A 527 1.67 -10.35 44.33
CA THR A 527 1.70 -11.03 43.05
C THR A 527 3.00 -10.59 42.42
N GLU A 528 3.99 -11.50 42.39
CA GLU A 528 5.16 -11.32 41.53
C GLU A 528 4.64 -10.81 40.17
N PRO A 529 5.24 -9.74 39.60
CA PRO A 529 4.87 -9.32 38.27
C PRO A 529 4.92 -10.57 37.40
N VAL A 530 3.79 -10.91 36.78
CA VAL A 530 3.75 -11.98 35.78
C VAL A 530 4.86 -11.63 34.81
N HIS A 531 5.93 -12.43 34.82
CA HIS A 531 7.02 -12.27 33.88
C HIS A 531 6.37 -12.36 32.50
N ASP A 532 6.19 -11.22 31.84
CA ASP A 532 5.64 -11.20 30.51
C ASP A 532 6.65 -11.99 29.65
N PRO A 533 6.28 -13.11 29.02
CA PRO A 533 7.23 -13.96 28.30
C PRO A 533 7.96 -13.21 27.16
N THR A 534 7.48 -12.02 26.83
CA THR A 534 8.07 -11.07 25.88
C THR A 534 9.42 -10.52 26.34
N GLU A 535 9.68 -10.32 27.64
CA GLU A 535 10.99 -9.85 28.12
C GLU A 535 12.05 -10.97 28.13
N SER A 536 11.64 -12.22 28.34
CA SER A 536 12.55 -13.39 28.26
C SER A 536 13.06 -13.66 26.84
N PHE A 537 12.39 -13.16 25.79
CA PHE A 537 12.93 -13.21 24.43
C PHE A 537 13.95 -12.10 24.13
N GLU A 538 13.91 -10.98 24.84
CA GLU A 538 14.90 -9.91 24.71
C GLU A 538 16.15 -10.13 25.58
N GLN A 539 15.98 -10.80 26.72
CA GLN A 539 17.08 -11.34 27.51
C GLN A 539 17.39 -12.76 27.06
N GLY A 540 17.91 -12.90 25.85
CA GLY A 540 18.78 -14.04 25.57
C GLY A 540 19.92 -13.98 26.60
N GLU A 541 19.86 -14.84 27.62
CA GLU A 541 21.02 -15.21 28.42
C GLU A 541 22.08 -15.71 27.46
N ILE A 542 22.94 -14.79 27.02
CA ILE A 542 24.29 -15.16 26.65
C ILE A 542 24.91 -15.58 27.96
N VAL A 543 24.98 -16.89 28.17
CA VAL A 543 25.89 -17.50 29.14
C VAL A 543 27.28 -16.96 28.81
N ASP A 544 27.75 -15.98 29.60
CA ASP A 544 29.18 -15.66 29.60
C ASP A 544 29.89 -16.89 30.18
N GLU A 545 30.86 -17.44 29.43
CA GLU A 545 31.87 -18.29 30.04
C GLU A 545 32.53 -17.51 31.19
N PRO A 546 32.81 -18.16 32.33
CA PRO A 546 33.33 -17.46 33.48
C PRO A 546 34.73 -16.91 33.17
N GLU A 547 34.93 -15.62 33.42
CA GLU A 547 36.26 -15.01 33.49
C GLU A 547 37.10 -15.79 34.50
N THR A 548 38.10 -16.53 34.01
CA THR A 548 39.15 -17.06 34.87
C THR A 548 40.00 -15.91 35.35
N ASP A 549 39.93 -15.67 36.66
CA ASP A 549 40.77 -14.80 37.46
C ASP A 549 42.27 -15.08 37.18
N LEU A 550 42.88 -14.30 36.28
CA LEU A 550 44.32 -14.34 36.03
C LEU A 550 45.02 -13.42 37.02
N GLY A 551 45.35 -13.98 38.18
CA GLY A 551 46.30 -13.38 39.10
C GLY A 551 47.68 -13.23 38.45
N ASP A 552 48.29 -12.07 38.73
CA ASP A 552 49.66 -11.64 38.45
C ASP A 552 50.63 -12.72 37.90
N ASN A 553 50.92 -12.66 36.61
CA ASN A 553 52.29 -12.89 36.14
C ASN A 553 52.59 -12.22 34.80
N VAL A 554 53.74 -11.56 34.77
CA VAL A 554 54.26 -10.71 33.69
C VAL A 554 54.67 -11.54 32.47
N GLY A 555 54.20 -11.13 31.28
CA GLY A 555 54.97 -11.24 30.03
C GLY A 555 54.27 -11.84 28.82
N GLY A 556 53.85 -10.96 27.89
CA GLY A 556 53.90 -11.23 26.45
C GLY A 556 52.59 -11.61 25.75
N ALA A 557 52.18 -10.71 24.84
CA ALA A 557 51.20 -10.86 23.74
C ALA A 557 49.73 -11.09 24.14
N ASP A 558 48.99 -9.98 24.24
CA ASP A 558 47.54 -9.96 24.07
C ASP A 558 47.20 -10.49 22.67
N GLN A 559 46.59 -11.67 22.62
CA GLN A 559 46.05 -12.26 21.40
C GLN A 559 44.53 -12.29 21.56
N ASP A 560 43.86 -11.40 20.80
CA ASP A 560 42.43 -11.14 20.84
C ASP A 560 41.56 -12.40 20.68
N ILE A 561 40.95 -12.84 21.78
CA ILE A 561 40.05 -14.01 21.84
C ILE A 561 38.77 -13.80 20.99
N TYR A 562 38.41 -12.55 20.65
CA TYR A 562 37.22 -12.24 19.84
C TYR A 562 37.46 -12.25 18.32
N SER A 563 38.71 -12.39 17.86
CA SER A 563 39.01 -12.56 16.43
C SER A 563 38.57 -13.95 15.92
N GLY A 564 38.39 -14.93 16.81
CA GLY A 564 38.05 -16.32 16.46
C GLY A 564 36.65 -16.51 15.86
N ASP A 565 35.62 -15.87 16.43
CA ASP A 565 34.25 -15.95 15.93
C ASP A 565 34.07 -15.25 14.56
N LEU A 566 34.98 -14.32 14.22
CA LEU A 566 35.03 -13.60 12.95
C LEU A 566 36.06 -14.17 11.94
N GLN A 567 36.83 -15.20 12.33
CA GLN A 567 37.78 -15.89 11.43
C GLN A 567 37.21 -17.15 10.79
N THR A 568 36.00 -17.62 11.15
CA THR A 568 35.29 -18.70 10.42
C THR A 568 34.70 -18.26 9.07
N PHE A 569 35.22 -17.18 8.48
CA PHE A 569 34.66 -16.45 7.34
C PHE A 569 35.34 -16.72 5.99
N GLU A 570 35.98 -17.88 5.80
CA GLU A 570 36.48 -18.28 4.48
C GLU A 570 36.07 -19.70 4.07
N ASN A 571 35.67 -19.80 2.80
CA ASN A 571 35.37 -21.00 2.00
C ASN A 571 34.06 -21.77 2.24
N SER A 572 33.00 -21.30 1.58
CA SER A 572 32.29 -22.10 0.55
C SER A 572 31.21 -21.26 -0.10
N GLY A 573 31.42 -20.80 -1.34
CA GLY A 573 30.32 -20.23 -2.13
C GLY A 573 29.36 -21.33 -2.61
N PRO A 574 28.04 -21.15 -2.52
CA PRO A 574 27.11 -21.94 -3.30
C PRO A 574 26.50 -21.10 -4.43
N VAL A 575 26.56 -21.66 -5.63
CA VAL A 575 25.78 -21.25 -6.80
C VAL A 575 24.29 -21.41 -6.47
N PHE A 576 23.50 -20.34 -6.61
CA PHE A 576 22.05 -20.42 -6.41
C PHE A 576 21.34 -20.87 -7.69
N HIS A 577 20.86 -22.12 -7.69
CA HIS A 577 19.74 -22.54 -8.54
C HIS A 577 18.42 -22.13 -7.87
N GLN A 578 17.61 -21.34 -8.57
CA GLN A 578 16.23 -21.03 -8.18
C GLN A 578 15.39 -22.32 -8.10
N PHE A 579 15.06 -22.75 -6.90
CA PHE A 579 13.90 -23.62 -6.66
C PHE A 579 13.07 -23.06 -5.50
N ARG A 580 11.86 -22.64 -5.84
CA ARG A 580 10.80 -22.18 -4.93
C ARG A 580 10.42 -23.33 -3.99
N ARG A 581 10.99 -23.38 -2.78
CA ARG A 581 10.52 -24.31 -1.73
C ARG A 581 9.28 -23.73 -1.05
N LYS A 582 8.20 -24.51 -1.08
CA LYS A 582 6.94 -24.23 -0.38
C LYS A 582 7.19 -24.16 1.13
N SER A 583 6.56 -23.19 1.78
CA SER A 583 6.56 -22.96 3.22
C SER A 583 6.10 -24.19 4.00
N ILE A 584 6.85 -24.55 5.05
CA ILE A 584 6.46 -25.58 6.01
C ILE A 584 5.79 -24.84 7.17
N ILE A 585 4.47 -24.99 7.26
CA ILE A 585 3.63 -24.49 8.35
C ILE A 585 3.89 -25.39 9.58
N PRO A 586 3.95 -24.88 10.82
CA PRO A 586 4.06 -25.73 12.00
C PRO A 586 2.79 -26.59 12.12
N VAL A 587 2.98 -27.90 12.01
CA VAL A 587 1.88 -28.88 12.03
C VAL A 587 1.67 -29.33 13.47
N ASP A 588 0.45 -29.12 13.97
CA ASP A 588 -0.02 -29.62 15.25
C ASP A 588 0.08 -31.17 15.26
N GLU A 589 0.76 -31.75 16.26
CA GLU A 589 0.98 -33.20 16.37
C GLU A 589 -0.33 -33.99 16.39
N THR A 590 -1.41 -33.38 16.89
CA THR A 590 -2.74 -34.01 16.89
C THR A 590 -3.32 -34.15 15.49
N VAL A 591 -3.04 -33.20 14.60
CA VAL A 591 -3.47 -33.21 13.19
C VAL A 591 -2.68 -34.24 12.38
N LEU A 592 -1.40 -34.44 12.69
CA LEU A 592 -0.57 -35.50 12.09
C LEU A 592 -1.05 -36.90 12.48
N ASP A 593 -1.49 -37.10 13.73
CA ASP A 593 -1.99 -38.40 14.18
C ASP A 593 -3.42 -38.70 13.67
N GLU A 594 -4.24 -37.67 13.41
CA GLU A 594 -5.52 -37.85 12.72
C GLU A 594 -5.35 -38.06 11.20
N LEU A 595 -4.39 -37.39 10.56
CA LEU A 595 -4.06 -37.58 9.14
C LEU A 595 -3.42 -38.95 8.88
N SER A 596 -2.60 -39.47 9.80
CA SER A 596 -1.99 -40.80 9.67
C SER A 596 -3.02 -41.94 9.78
N ARG A 597 -4.16 -41.69 10.42
CA ARG A 597 -5.29 -42.63 10.55
C ARG A 597 -6.30 -42.54 9.40
N HIS A 598 -6.20 -41.52 8.54
CA HIS A 598 -7.13 -41.31 7.44
C HIS A 598 -6.70 -42.12 6.20
N ARG A 599 -7.30 -43.29 5.98
CA ARG A 599 -7.12 -44.03 4.71
C ARG A 599 -7.86 -43.32 3.57
N SER A 600 -7.24 -43.30 2.39
CA SER A 600 -7.83 -42.69 1.21
C SER A 600 -9.01 -43.54 0.70
N LEU A 601 -9.99 -42.88 0.06
CA LEU A 601 -11.13 -43.58 -0.55
C LEU A 601 -10.68 -44.56 -1.66
N GLU A 602 -9.53 -44.29 -2.30
CA GLU A 602 -8.89 -45.16 -3.28
C GLU A 602 -8.33 -46.46 -2.64
N GLU A 603 -7.68 -46.37 -1.48
CA GLU A 603 -7.20 -47.58 -0.76
C GLU A 603 -8.35 -48.48 -0.29
N VAL A 604 -9.48 -47.89 0.09
CA VAL A 604 -10.68 -48.66 0.48
C VAL A 604 -11.33 -49.34 -0.74
N LEU A 605 -11.29 -48.71 -1.91
CA LEU A 605 -11.81 -49.27 -3.16
C LEU A 605 -10.89 -50.37 -3.73
N ASP A 606 -9.57 -50.24 -3.58
CA ASP A 606 -8.61 -51.25 -4.01
C ASP A 606 -8.58 -52.47 -3.08
N MET A 607 -8.86 -52.31 -1.79
CA MET A 607 -9.09 -53.44 -0.87
C MET A 607 -10.37 -54.22 -1.22
N GLN A 608 -11.42 -53.56 -1.73
CA GLN A 608 -12.62 -54.26 -2.21
C GLN A 608 -12.39 -54.99 -3.54
N ARG A 609 -11.52 -54.46 -4.41
CA ARG A 609 -11.12 -55.13 -5.65
C ARG A 609 -10.27 -56.37 -5.39
N SER A 610 -9.34 -56.32 -4.43
CA SER A 610 -8.48 -57.47 -4.09
C SER A 610 -9.22 -58.59 -3.34
N SER A 611 -10.31 -58.28 -2.62
CA SER A 611 -11.21 -59.31 -2.06
C SER A 611 -12.11 -59.98 -3.12
N SER A 612 -12.37 -59.32 -4.26
CA SER A 612 -13.21 -59.90 -5.32
C SER A 612 -12.46 -60.82 -6.30
N SER A 613 -11.12 -60.74 -6.31
CA SER A 613 -10.26 -61.59 -7.14
C SER A 613 -9.78 -62.86 -6.43
N SER A 614 -10.21 -63.09 -5.18
CA SER A 614 -9.87 -64.29 -4.38
C SER A 614 -11.05 -65.26 -4.17
N GLU A 615 -12.21 -65.02 -4.81
CA GLU A 615 -13.38 -65.93 -4.80
C GLU A 615 -13.68 -66.58 -6.16
N ASN A 616 -12.75 -66.52 -7.13
CA ASN A 616 -12.89 -67.20 -8.43
C ASN A 616 -11.63 -67.99 -8.84
N GLU A 617 -11.06 -68.71 -7.88
CA GLU A 617 -10.29 -69.95 -8.13
C GLU A 617 -10.76 -71.07 -7.21
#